data_AF-A0A9P0CD46-F1
#
_entry.id   AF-A0A9P0CD46-F1
#
_cell.length_a   1.000
_cell.length_b   1.000
_cell.length_c   1.000
_cell.angle_alpha   90.00
_cell.angle_beta   90.00
_cell.angle_gamma   90.00
#
_symmetry.space_group_name_H-M   'P 1'
#
loop_
_entity.id
_entity.type
_entity.pdbx_description
1 polymer ?
#
loop_
_entity_poly.entity_id
_entity_poly.type
_entity_poly.pdbx_seq_one_letter_code
_entity_poly.pdbx_strand_id
1 'polypeptide(L)'
;LPNYCYNAATNRFVKCCGITFTNPVHRDKPPQMGHAYLWGSNQLNLAYTTIYSQYTGFVGPCHMRHMCRLLGYQGIAVVMEELLKIVKLLIQGNLLQFTKTLMEAMPKTCKLPRYDYGSPGVLGYYRAQLNDIVQYPAARMELFHNFQGEKPEVKLRKLEAKFNSLHVVAHVEKLGSAKLTMIAKERDLLTRERLCCGLSIFEIVLSRLRGFLDDPIWVGAPPTNGVMNIDERTEFHRLWSALQFVYSIPVVERWNSLSRNFSVKISTGLVGR
;
A
#
# COMPACT_ATOMS: atom_id res chain seq x y z
N LEU A 1 -0.91 -2.98 -10.78
CA LEU A 1 -0.27 -1.80 -10.16
C LEU A 1 -0.65 -0.49 -10.86
N PRO A 2 -0.22 -0.19 -12.11
CA PRO A 2 -0.14 1.20 -12.60
C PRO A 2 -1.47 1.96 -12.76
N ASN A 3 -2.57 1.28 -13.06
CA ASN A 3 -3.83 1.94 -13.47
C ASN A 3 -4.86 2.10 -12.32
N TYR A 4 -4.43 1.94 -11.06
CA TYR A 4 -5.29 1.99 -9.88
C TYR A 4 -4.81 3.01 -8.84
N CYS A 5 -5.77 3.77 -8.30
CA CYS A 5 -5.60 4.86 -7.37
C CYS A 5 -6.27 4.50 -6.03
N TYR A 6 -5.48 4.34 -4.95
CA TYR A 6 -6.01 4.08 -3.60
C TYR A 6 -6.70 5.32 -3.00
N ASN A 7 -7.77 5.11 -2.26
CA ASN A 7 -8.46 6.12 -1.46
C ASN A 7 -8.63 5.57 -0.03
N ALA A 8 -7.98 6.21 0.93
CA ALA A 8 -7.95 5.76 2.33
C ALA A 8 -9.32 5.90 3.02
N ALA A 9 -10.02 7.01 2.81
CA ALA A 9 -11.32 7.28 3.44
C ALA A 9 -12.40 6.22 3.12
N THR A 10 -12.31 5.56 1.96
CA THR A 10 -13.21 4.46 1.57
C THR A 10 -12.56 3.07 1.66
N ASN A 11 -11.25 3.00 1.92
CA ASN A 11 -10.40 1.81 1.83
C ASN A 11 -10.52 1.06 0.47
N ARG A 12 -10.59 1.81 -0.65
CA ARG A 12 -10.77 1.25 -2.00
C ARG A 12 -9.74 1.78 -2.99
N PHE A 13 -9.36 0.94 -3.94
CA PHE A 13 -8.66 1.34 -5.16
C PHE A 13 -9.69 1.54 -6.28
N VAL A 14 -9.69 2.70 -6.92
CA VAL A 14 -10.49 2.98 -8.14
C VAL A 14 -9.58 3.08 -9.36
N LYS A 15 -10.11 2.91 -10.57
CA LYS A 15 -9.32 3.16 -11.79
C LYS A 15 -9.02 4.67 -11.89
N CYS A 16 -7.78 5.03 -12.18
CA CYS A 16 -7.40 6.43 -12.32
C CYS A 16 -8.05 7.02 -13.60
N CYS A 17 -8.94 8.00 -13.46
CA CYS A 17 -9.77 8.48 -14.57
C CYS A 17 -9.02 9.48 -15.46
N GLY A 18 -9.08 9.28 -16.78
CA GLY A 18 -8.50 10.18 -17.78
C GLY A 18 -6.99 10.07 -18.01
N ILE A 19 -6.30 9.13 -17.35
CA ILE A 19 -4.86 8.89 -17.54
C ILE A 19 -4.60 7.39 -17.72
N THR A 20 -3.91 7.03 -18.80
CA THR A 20 -3.50 5.66 -19.10
C THR A 20 -1.99 5.52 -18.90
N PHE A 21 -1.57 5.05 -17.72
CA PHE A 21 -0.14 4.93 -17.36
C PHE A 21 0.59 3.78 -18.07
N THR A 22 -0.15 2.84 -18.68
CA THR A 22 0.39 1.72 -19.46
C THR A 22 -0.56 1.37 -20.58
N ASN A 23 -0.03 0.99 -21.75
CA ASN A 23 -0.81 0.57 -22.91
C ASN A 23 -1.89 -0.47 -22.54
N PRO A 24 -3.09 -0.42 -23.16
CA PRO A 24 -4.16 -1.37 -22.88
C PRO A 24 -3.73 -2.78 -23.30
N VAL A 25 -3.45 -3.62 -22.31
CA VAL A 25 -3.09 -5.04 -22.51
C VAL A 25 -4.28 -5.75 -23.16
N HIS A 26 -4.08 -6.30 -24.36
CA HIS A 26 -5.07 -7.15 -25.01
C HIS A 26 -5.37 -8.35 -24.11
N ARG A 27 -6.65 -8.74 -24.07
CA ARG A 27 -7.10 -9.94 -23.35
C ARG A 27 -7.98 -10.73 -24.28
N ASP A 28 -7.55 -11.95 -24.57
CA ASP A 28 -8.34 -12.88 -25.36
C ASP A 28 -9.70 -13.08 -24.69
N LYS A 29 -10.77 -13.07 -25.50
CA LYS A 29 -12.10 -13.35 -24.97
C LYS A 29 -12.17 -14.84 -24.62
N PRO A 30 -12.65 -15.21 -23.42
CA PRO A 30 -12.85 -16.62 -23.09
C PRO A 30 -13.81 -17.28 -24.10
N PRO A 31 -13.65 -18.58 -24.38
CA PRO A 31 -14.54 -19.29 -25.28
C PRO A 31 -15.98 -19.27 -24.75
N GLN A 32 -16.95 -19.25 -25.66
CA GLN A 32 -18.36 -19.32 -25.28
C GLN A 32 -18.68 -20.72 -24.71
N MET A 33 -19.30 -20.75 -23.54
CA MET A 33 -19.65 -21.96 -22.82
C MET A 33 -21.18 -22.10 -22.71
N GLY A 34 -21.69 -23.33 -22.86
CA GLY A 34 -23.11 -23.60 -22.63
C GLY A 34 -23.52 -23.29 -21.18
N HIS A 35 -24.74 -22.77 -20.99
CA HIS A 35 -25.21 -22.24 -19.70
C HIS A 35 -25.04 -23.20 -18.51
N ALA A 36 -25.14 -24.53 -18.74
CA ALA A 36 -24.93 -25.57 -17.74
C ALA A 36 -23.53 -25.55 -17.07
N TYR A 37 -22.50 -25.05 -17.77
CA TYR A 37 -21.14 -24.88 -17.24
C TYR A 37 -20.89 -23.50 -16.61
N LEU A 38 -21.93 -22.67 -16.49
CA LEU A 38 -21.89 -21.33 -15.93
C LEU A 38 -22.83 -21.26 -14.72
N TRP A 39 -23.97 -20.56 -14.82
CA TRP A 39 -24.96 -20.44 -13.75
C TRP A 39 -26.25 -21.24 -14.05
N GLY A 40 -26.17 -22.24 -14.91
CA GLY A 40 -27.27 -23.15 -15.26
C GLY A 40 -28.17 -22.64 -16.40
N SER A 41 -28.67 -21.41 -16.32
CA SER A 41 -29.57 -20.82 -17.31
C SER A 41 -29.14 -19.42 -17.79
N ASN A 42 -29.74 -18.94 -18.87
CA ASN A 42 -29.48 -17.59 -19.39
C ASN A 42 -29.94 -16.50 -18.40
N GLN A 43 -31.09 -16.70 -17.76
CA GLN A 43 -31.65 -15.80 -16.74
C GLN A 43 -30.73 -15.72 -15.51
N LEU A 44 -30.20 -16.86 -15.06
CA LEU A 44 -29.25 -16.90 -13.94
C LEU A 44 -27.90 -16.30 -14.33
N ASN A 45 -27.39 -16.56 -15.55
CA ASN A 45 -26.19 -15.90 -16.08
C ASN A 45 -26.34 -14.37 -16.05
N LEU A 46 -27.49 -13.83 -16.50
CA LEU A 46 -27.77 -12.39 -16.48
C LEU A 46 -27.87 -11.84 -15.04
N ALA A 47 -28.57 -12.54 -14.15
CA ALA A 47 -28.71 -12.15 -12.75
C ALA A 47 -27.36 -12.07 -12.02
N TYR A 48 -26.55 -13.13 -12.11
CA TYR A 48 -25.21 -13.15 -11.51
C TYR A 48 -24.26 -12.14 -12.16
N THR A 49 -24.34 -11.93 -13.49
CA THR A 49 -23.55 -10.88 -14.16
C THR A 49 -23.93 -9.49 -13.62
N THR A 50 -25.21 -9.22 -13.42
CA THR A 50 -25.71 -7.96 -12.86
C THR A 50 -25.23 -7.75 -11.42
N ILE A 51 -25.28 -8.78 -10.58
CA ILE A 51 -24.76 -8.75 -9.20
C ILE A 51 -23.25 -8.50 -9.19
N TYR A 52 -22.47 -9.25 -9.97
CA TYR A 52 -21.01 -9.13 -9.98
C TYR A 52 -20.51 -7.86 -10.68
N SER A 53 -21.29 -7.24 -11.56
CA SER A 53 -20.94 -5.96 -12.21
C SER A 53 -20.64 -4.85 -11.20
N GLN A 54 -21.32 -4.85 -10.05
CA GLN A 54 -21.17 -3.88 -8.95
C GLN A 54 -19.74 -3.87 -8.36
N TYR A 55 -19.00 -4.96 -8.53
CA TYR A 55 -17.64 -5.14 -8.03
C TYR A 55 -16.56 -4.74 -9.04
N THR A 56 -16.92 -4.42 -10.29
CA THR A 56 -15.93 -4.19 -11.37
C THR A 56 -15.31 -2.78 -11.38
N GLY A 57 -15.91 -1.82 -10.68
CA GLY A 57 -15.45 -0.42 -10.64
C GLY A 57 -14.30 -0.14 -9.66
N PHE A 58 -14.03 -1.04 -8.71
CA PHE A 58 -13.06 -0.83 -7.63
C PHE A 58 -12.43 -2.15 -7.14
N VAL A 59 -11.29 -2.07 -6.46
CA VAL A 59 -10.72 -3.15 -5.64
C VAL A 59 -10.76 -2.71 -4.16
N GLY A 60 -10.96 -3.63 -3.22
CA GLY A 60 -11.22 -3.27 -1.81
C GLY A 60 -11.34 -4.48 -0.88
N PRO A 61 -11.81 -4.33 0.37
CA PRO A 61 -11.72 -5.38 1.39
C PRO A 61 -12.46 -6.67 1.05
N CYS A 62 -13.58 -6.58 0.32
CA CYS A 62 -14.29 -7.73 -0.23
C CYS A 62 -13.43 -8.53 -1.23
N HIS A 63 -12.70 -7.85 -2.11
CA HIS A 63 -11.80 -8.47 -3.08
C HIS A 63 -10.58 -9.08 -2.39
N MET A 64 -9.94 -8.34 -1.48
CA MET A 64 -8.79 -8.81 -0.70
C MET A 64 -9.14 -10.08 0.09
N ARG A 65 -10.31 -10.12 0.76
CA ARG A 65 -10.79 -11.30 1.49
C ARG A 65 -10.93 -12.55 0.61
N HIS A 66 -11.41 -12.40 -0.63
CA HIS A 66 -11.52 -13.53 -1.55
C HIS A 66 -10.16 -13.94 -2.12
N MET A 67 -9.28 -12.99 -2.44
CA MET A 67 -7.91 -13.32 -2.85
C MET A 67 -7.15 -14.06 -1.75
N CYS A 68 -7.19 -13.63 -0.49
CA CYS A 68 -6.56 -14.34 0.61
C CYS A 68 -7.10 -15.77 0.81
N ARG A 69 -8.40 -15.99 0.56
CA ARG A 69 -9.02 -17.32 0.60
C ARG A 69 -8.61 -18.23 -0.56
N LEU A 70 -8.43 -17.68 -1.75
CA LEU A 70 -8.08 -18.45 -2.96
C LEU A 70 -6.57 -18.74 -3.07
N LEU A 71 -5.72 -17.81 -2.63
CA LEU A 71 -4.26 -17.96 -2.69
C LEU A 71 -3.69 -18.78 -1.51
N GLY A 72 -4.33 -18.70 -0.34
CA GLY A 72 -3.79 -19.27 0.90
C GLY A 72 -2.41 -18.71 1.29
N TYR A 73 -1.77 -19.29 2.30
CA TYR A 73 -0.45 -18.81 2.75
C TYR A 73 0.63 -18.91 1.66
N GLN A 74 0.67 -20.01 0.90
CA GLN A 74 1.68 -20.21 -0.15
C GLN A 74 1.53 -19.20 -1.30
N GLY A 75 0.31 -18.98 -1.81
CA GLY A 75 0.07 -18.00 -2.87
C GLY A 75 0.32 -16.57 -2.41
N ILE A 76 -0.03 -16.22 -1.16
CA ILE A 76 0.29 -14.90 -0.58
C ILE A 76 1.81 -14.72 -0.47
N ALA A 77 2.55 -15.74 -0.02
CA ALA A 77 4.01 -15.68 0.11
C ALA A 77 4.70 -15.44 -1.25
N VAL A 78 4.32 -16.20 -2.29
CA VAL A 78 4.85 -16.00 -3.65
C VAL A 78 4.51 -14.62 -4.19
N VAL A 79 3.27 -14.15 -4.03
CA VAL A 79 2.88 -12.80 -4.47
C VAL A 79 3.65 -11.70 -3.73
N MET A 80 3.91 -11.85 -2.43
CA MET A 80 4.74 -10.89 -1.67
C MET A 80 6.20 -10.89 -2.13
N GLU A 81 6.77 -12.06 -2.44
CA GLU A 81 8.15 -12.18 -2.94
C GLU A 81 8.31 -11.55 -4.33
N GLU A 82 7.37 -11.79 -5.25
CA GLU A 82 7.38 -11.13 -6.58
C GLU A 82 7.11 -9.63 -6.50
N LEU A 83 6.22 -9.17 -5.59
CA LEU A 83 6.03 -7.73 -5.35
C LEU A 83 7.30 -7.07 -4.80
N LEU A 84 8.04 -7.73 -3.89
CA LEU A 84 9.34 -7.24 -3.41
C LEU A 84 10.37 -7.13 -4.52
N LYS A 85 10.45 -8.10 -5.45
CA LYS A 85 11.33 -8.03 -6.63
C LYS A 85 10.96 -6.85 -7.54
N ILE A 86 9.66 -6.65 -7.80
CA ILE A 86 9.18 -5.50 -8.59
C ILE A 86 9.55 -4.18 -7.91
N VAL A 87 9.38 -4.06 -6.59
CA VAL A 87 9.74 -2.84 -5.86
C VAL A 87 11.26 -2.63 -5.84
N LYS A 88 12.08 -3.69 -5.71
CA LYS A 88 13.55 -3.58 -5.84
C LYS A 88 13.95 -2.99 -7.19
N LEU A 89 13.39 -3.52 -8.28
CA LEU A 89 13.67 -3.02 -9.64
C LEU A 89 13.21 -1.57 -9.86
N LEU A 90 12.08 -1.17 -9.27
CA LEU A 90 11.61 0.22 -9.33
C LEU A 90 12.48 1.18 -8.52
N ILE A 91 12.93 0.77 -7.32
CA ILE A 91 13.79 1.58 -6.45
C ILE A 91 15.19 1.71 -7.06
N GLN A 92 15.90 0.60 -7.29
CA GLN A 92 17.31 0.62 -7.73
C GLN A 92 17.48 0.93 -9.22
N GLY A 93 16.43 0.83 -10.03
CA GLY A 93 16.41 1.27 -11.43
C GLY A 93 15.89 2.70 -11.56
N ASN A 94 14.64 2.82 -12.03
CA ASN A 94 14.07 4.10 -12.46
C ASN A 94 14.07 5.19 -11.37
N LEU A 95 13.70 4.84 -10.12
CA LEU A 95 13.62 5.83 -9.05
C LEU A 95 15.01 6.32 -8.61
N LEU A 96 16.02 5.44 -8.59
CA LEU A 96 17.40 5.80 -8.29
C LEU A 96 17.97 6.77 -9.34
N GLN A 97 17.81 6.46 -10.62
CA GLN A 97 18.29 7.32 -11.70
C GLN A 97 17.58 8.69 -11.70
N PHE A 98 16.25 8.68 -11.52
CA PHE A 98 15.44 9.90 -11.39
C PHE A 98 15.84 10.74 -10.17
N THR A 99 16.14 10.10 -9.03
CA THR A 99 16.60 10.77 -7.81
C THR A 99 17.96 11.44 -8.02
N LYS A 100 18.92 10.77 -8.68
CA LYS A 100 20.22 11.36 -9.02
C LYS A 100 20.06 12.60 -9.90
N THR A 101 19.34 12.50 -11.02
CA THR A 101 19.10 13.65 -11.92
C THR A 101 18.34 14.80 -11.25
N LEU A 102 17.36 14.53 -10.36
CA LEU A 102 16.68 15.60 -9.63
C LEU A 102 17.50 16.21 -8.47
N MET A 103 18.50 15.50 -7.95
CA MET A 103 19.42 16.03 -6.94
C MET A 103 20.53 16.88 -7.59
N GLU A 104 20.96 16.55 -8.81
CA GLU A 104 21.77 17.44 -9.66
C GLU A 104 21.01 18.75 -9.99
N ALA A 105 19.70 18.65 -10.24
CA ALA A 105 18.81 19.78 -10.47
C ALA A 105 18.31 20.51 -9.21
N MET A 106 18.70 20.10 -7.98
CA MET A 106 18.45 20.90 -6.78
C MET A 106 19.52 21.99 -6.61
N PRO A 107 19.15 23.29 -6.49
CA PRO A 107 20.15 24.33 -6.26
C PRO A 107 20.99 24.10 -4.98
N LYS A 108 22.25 24.54 -5.03
CA LYS A 108 23.29 24.13 -4.07
C LYS A 108 23.07 24.59 -2.62
N THR A 109 22.16 25.55 -2.39
CA THR A 109 21.61 25.88 -1.06
C THR A 109 20.10 26.09 -1.14
N CYS A 110 19.38 25.94 -0.03
CA CYS A 110 18.02 26.45 0.14
C CYS A 110 17.74 26.65 1.63
N LYS A 111 18.01 27.85 2.12
CA LYS A 111 17.78 28.24 3.51
C LYS A 111 16.29 28.40 3.75
N LEU A 112 15.83 28.12 4.97
CA LEU A 112 14.51 28.59 5.43
C LEU A 112 14.57 30.12 5.62
N PRO A 113 13.78 30.94 4.90
CA PRO A 113 13.80 32.38 5.10
C PRO A 113 13.23 32.75 6.48
N ARG A 114 13.65 33.90 7.04
CA ARG A 114 13.11 34.38 8.31
C ARG A 114 11.64 34.80 8.16
N TYR A 115 10.91 34.80 9.27
CA TYR A 115 9.52 35.25 9.35
C TYR A 115 9.34 36.71 8.86
N ASP A 116 10.38 37.54 9.02
CA ASP A 116 10.48 38.94 8.56
C ASP A 116 10.09 39.14 7.08
N TYR A 117 10.28 38.12 6.22
CA TYR A 117 10.01 38.19 4.78
C TYR A 117 8.52 38.03 4.41
N GLY A 118 7.67 37.61 5.37
CA GLY A 118 6.25 37.35 5.15
C GLY A 118 5.94 36.16 4.22
N SER A 119 4.71 35.68 4.24
CA SER A 119 4.29 34.56 3.39
C SER A 119 4.43 34.79 1.87
N PRO A 120 4.24 36.02 1.31
CA PRO A 120 4.48 36.24 -0.12
C PRO A 120 5.96 36.15 -0.50
N GLY A 121 6.86 36.69 0.34
CA GLY A 121 8.31 36.66 0.11
C GLY A 121 8.87 35.24 0.21
N VAL A 122 8.43 34.48 1.22
CA VAL A 122 8.78 33.06 1.39
C VAL A 122 8.28 32.22 0.20
N LEU A 123 7.03 32.44 -0.25
CA LEU A 123 6.47 31.73 -1.41
C LEU A 123 7.20 32.07 -2.71
N GLY A 124 7.52 33.35 -2.93
CA GLY A 124 8.30 33.80 -4.09
C GLY A 124 9.71 33.19 -4.13
N TYR A 125 10.40 33.16 -2.97
CA TYR A 125 11.69 32.52 -2.81
C TYR A 125 11.65 31.03 -3.18
N TYR A 126 10.71 30.25 -2.63
CA TYR A 126 10.61 28.83 -2.97
C TYR A 126 10.20 28.59 -4.43
N ARG A 127 9.34 29.46 -5.00
CA ARG A 127 8.94 29.35 -6.41
C ARG A 127 10.11 29.62 -7.37
N ALA A 128 11.03 30.50 -7.01
CA ALA A 128 12.29 30.71 -7.75
C ALA A 128 13.28 29.55 -7.54
N GLN A 129 13.50 29.12 -6.29
CA GLN A 129 14.47 28.08 -5.91
C GLN A 129 14.09 26.64 -6.32
N LEU A 130 12.84 26.41 -6.73
CA LEU A 130 12.33 25.09 -7.13
C LEU A 130 11.78 25.07 -8.56
N ASN A 131 11.98 26.12 -9.35
CA ASN A 131 11.41 26.28 -10.69
C ASN A 131 11.74 25.11 -11.63
N ASP A 132 12.98 24.62 -11.60
CA ASP A 132 13.46 23.51 -12.44
C ASP A 132 12.85 22.15 -12.04
N ILE A 133 12.37 22.05 -10.79
CA ILE A 133 11.71 20.87 -10.24
C ILE A 133 10.17 20.94 -10.45
N VAL A 134 9.62 22.14 -10.56
CA VAL A 134 8.19 22.38 -10.89
C VAL A 134 7.81 21.84 -12.27
N GLN A 135 8.77 21.73 -13.21
CA GLN A 135 8.50 21.24 -14.58
C GLN A 135 8.52 19.71 -14.73
N TYR A 136 8.90 18.94 -13.70
CA TYR A 136 9.15 17.50 -13.84
C TYR A 136 7.89 16.62 -13.61
N PRO A 137 7.31 15.93 -14.61
CA PRO A 137 5.92 15.44 -14.51
C PRO A 137 5.67 14.10 -13.75
N ALA A 138 6.67 13.46 -13.13
CA ALA A 138 6.65 12.00 -12.92
C ALA A 138 7.03 11.49 -11.51
N ALA A 139 6.19 11.75 -10.48
CA ALA A 139 6.26 11.12 -9.12
C ALA A 139 4.91 11.34 -8.35
N ARG A 140 4.51 10.76 -7.18
CA ARG A 140 5.02 9.79 -6.16
C ARG A 140 3.87 8.92 -5.58
N MET A 141 4.13 8.10 -4.55
CA MET A 141 3.23 7.25 -3.72
C MET A 141 3.84 7.10 -2.28
N GLU A 142 3.29 6.53 -1.19
CA GLU A 142 1.97 6.46 -0.50
C GLU A 142 2.23 5.89 0.96
N LEU A 143 1.34 5.10 1.61
CA LEU A 143 1.47 4.46 2.99
C LEU A 143 1.15 5.42 4.20
N PHE A 144 1.02 5.04 5.50
CA PHE A 144 1.47 3.88 6.33
C PHE A 144 0.41 3.18 7.26
N HIS A 145 0.49 3.27 8.61
CA HIS A 145 0.12 2.14 9.52
C HIS A 145 -0.21 2.50 11.02
N ASN A 146 -0.33 1.48 11.91
CA ASN A 146 -0.41 1.47 13.41
C ASN A 146 -1.81 1.71 14.06
N PHE A 147 -2.23 1.18 15.25
CA PHE A 147 -1.86 -0.03 16.06
C PHE A 147 -2.95 -0.33 17.17
N GLN A 148 -2.65 -1.12 18.23
CA GLN A 148 -3.49 -1.52 19.41
C GLN A 148 -4.64 -2.54 19.11
N GLY A 149 -5.34 -3.22 20.05
CA GLY A 149 -5.33 -3.39 21.54
C GLY A 149 -6.79 -3.56 22.09
N GLU A 150 -7.15 -4.15 23.25
CA GLU A 150 -6.53 -5.07 24.24
C GLU A 150 -7.67 -5.77 25.10
N LYS A 151 -7.43 -6.33 26.31
CA LYS A 151 -8.23 -7.44 26.93
C LYS A 151 -9.02 -7.17 28.24
N PRO A 152 -10.05 -8.01 28.53
CA PRO A 152 -10.58 -8.27 29.88
C PRO A 152 -10.74 -9.78 30.23
N GLU A 153 -10.10 -10.28 31.31
CA GLU A 153 -9.92 -11.74 31.49
C GLU A 153 -10.93 -12.48 32.40
N VAL A 154 -11.56 -11.83 33.39
CA VAL A 154 -12.36 -12.52 34.44
C VAL A 154 -13.62 -13.24 33.89
N LYS A 155 -14.14 -12.82 32.73
CA LYS A 155 -15.30 -13.49 32.08
C LYS A 155 -14.94 -14.85 31.46
N LEU A 156 -13.65 -15.13 31.20
CA LEU A 156 -13.21 -16.26 30.40
C LEU A 156 -13.47 -17.62 31.08
N ARG A 157 -13.10 -17.77 32.36
CA ARG A 157 -13.20 -19.04 33.10
C ARG A 157 -14.62 -19.61 33.25
N LYS A 158 -15.64 -18.74 33.37
CA LYS A 158 -17.05 -19.16 33.39
C LYS A 158 -17.56 -19.59 32.00
N LEU A 159 -16.88 -19.15 30.94
CA LEU A 159 -17.19 -19.47 29.55
C LEU A 159 -16.49 -20.76 29.10
N GLU A 160 -15.24 -20.97 29.51
CA GLU A 160 -14.46 -22.20 29.31
C GLU A 160 -15.21 -23.44 29.83
N ALA A 161 -15.72 -23.36 31.08
CA ALA A 161 -16.53 -24.43 31.68
C ALA A 161 -17.80 -24.76 30.86
N LYS A 162 -18.42 -23.76 30.22
CA LYS A 162 -19.62 -23.93 29.39
C LYS A 162 -19.31 -24.55 28.01
N PHE A 163 -18.11 -24.34 27.48
CA PHE A 163 -17.71 -24.81 26.15
C PHE A 163 -16.75 -26.01 26.14
N ASN A 164 -16.46 -26.62 27.28
CA ASN A 164 -15.62 -27.82 27.41
C ASN A 164 -16.12 -29.03 26.56
N SER A 165 -17.43 -29.11 26.28
CA SER A 165 -18.01 -30.08 25.34
C SER A 165 -17.56 -29.89 23.88
N LEU A 166 -17.08 -28.70 23.51
CA LEU A 166 -16.57 -28.37 22.18
C LEU A 166 -15.05 -28.54 22.05
N HIS A 167 -14.35 -28.98 23.10
CA HIS A 167 -12.89 -29.14 23.09
C HIS A 167 -12.47 -30.42 22.34
N VAL A 168 -12.58 -30.38 21.00
CA VAL A 168 -12.47 -31.53 20.08
C VAL A 168 -11.27 -32.42 20.38
N VAL A 169 -10.07 -31.84 20.58
CA VAL A 169 -8.84 -32.61 20.80
C VAL A 169 -8.96 -33.55 21.99
N ALA A 170 -9.44 -33.06 23.15
CA ALA A 170 -9.55 -33.88 24.36
C ALA A 170 -10.67 -34.92 24.29
N HIS A 171 -11.64 -34.78 23.39
CA HIS A 171 -12.65 -35.82 23.14
C HIS A 171 -12.14 -36.85 22.13
N VAL A 172 -11.37 -36.45 21.11
CA VAL A 172 -10.66 -37.38 20.21
C VAL A 172 -9.57 -38.16 20.96
N GLU A 173 -8.86 -37.55 21.92
CA GLU A 173 -7.91 -38.25 22.79
C GLU A 173 -8.57 -39.32 23.68
N LYS A 174 -9.84 -39.13 24.07
CA LYS A 174 -10.58 -40.05 24.95
C LYS A 174 -11.33 -41.15 24.20
N LEU A 175 -11.74 -40.90 22.95
CA LEU A 175 -12.69 -41.73 22.20
C LEU A 175 -12.18 -42.16 20.81
N GLY A 176 -11.07 -41.59 20.34
CA GLY A 176 -10.52 -41.82 19.01
C GLY A 176 -9.36 -42.83 18.98
N SER A 177 -9.01 -43.29 17.78
CA SER A 177 -7.83 -44.11 17.55
C SER A 177 -6.55 -43.27 17.54
N ALA A 178 -5.39 -43.88 17.82
CA ALA A 178 -4.09 -43.19 17.85
C ALA A 178 -3.81 -42.36 16.58
N LYS A 179 -4.22 -42.85 15.40
CA LYS A 179 -4.11 -42.13 14.12
C LYS A 179 -4.99 -40.87 14.08
N LEU A 180 -6.22 -40.94 14.59
CA LEU A 180 -7.11 -39.77 14.68
C LEU A 180 -6.60 -38.75 15.70
N THR A 181 -6.08 -39.21 16.83
CA THR A 181 -5.44 -38.36 17.85
C THR A 181 -4.23 -37.62 17.31
N MET A 182 -3.36 -38.28 16.54
CA MET A 182 -2.21 -37.65 15.89
C MET A 182 -2.66 -36.53 14.92
N ILE A 183 -3.62 -36.84 14.03
CA ILE A 183 -4.17 -35.86 13.07
C ILE A 183 -4.87 -34.70 13.81
N ALA A 184 -5.61 -34.97 14.89
CA ALA A 184 -6.29 -33.93 15.66
C ALA A 184 -5.31 -32.95 16.32
N LYS A 185 -4.17 -33.43 16.83
CA LYS A 185 -3.11 -32.59 17.41
C LYS A 185 -2.42 -31.72 16.36
N GLU A 186 -2.05 -32.31 15.22
CA GLU A 186 -1.49 -31.60 14.07
C GLU A 186 -2.45 -30.49 13.58
N ARG A 187 -3.75 -30.80 13.48
CA ARG A 187 -4.76 -29.84 13.03
C ARG A 187 -5.10 -28.76 14.06
N ASP A 188 -5.04 -29.04 15.37
CA ASP A 188 -5.19 -28.00 16.40
C ASP A 188 -4.03 -27.01 16.36
N LEU A 189 -2.79 -27.52 16.25
CA LEU A 189 -1.58 -26.71 16.10
C LEU A 189 -1.71 -25.77 14.89
N LEU A 190 -1.97 -26.31 13.70
CA LEU A 190 -2.19 -25.53 12.47
C LEU A 190 -3.42 -24.59 12.51
N THR A 191 -4.35 -24.81 13.44
CA THR A 191 -5.53 -23.94 13.63
C THR A 191 -5.26 -22.79 14.61
N ARG A 192 -4.34 -22.98 15.56
CA ARG A 192 -3.96 -22.00 16.61
C ARG A 192 -2.77 -21.15 16.20
N GLU A 193 -1.79 -21.74 15.51
CA GLU A 193 -0.61 -21.05 14.99
C GLU A 193 -0.97 -20.25 13.73
N ARG A 194 -1.51 -19.04 13.97
CA ARG A 194 -1.82 -18.06 12.93
C ARG A 194 -0.88 -16.87 13.07
N LEU A 195 -0.56 -16.21 11.96
CA LEU A 195 0.28 -15.01 11.96
C LEU A 195 -0.25 -13.92 12.91
N CYS A 196 -1.58 -13.75 12.99
CA CYS A 196 -2.23 -12.80 13.90
C CYS A 196 -2.02 -13.08 15.40
N CYS A 197 -1.41 -14.21 15.78
CA CYS A 197 -1.09 -14.54 17.17
C CYS A 197 0.26 -13.95 17.65
N GLY A 198 1.01 -13.25 16.79
CA GLY A 198 2.23 -12.54 17.19
C GLY A 198 3.24 -12.18 16.08
N LEU A 199 2.93 -12.42 14.80
CA LEU A 199 3.87 -12.26 13.68
C LEU A 199 3.39 -11.22 12.65
N SER A 200 4.26 -10.24 12.35
CA SER A 200 4.01 -9.21 11.35
C SER A 200 4.85 -9.43 10.08
N ILE A 201 4.20 -9.81 8.97
CA ILE A 201 4.86 -9.82 7.64
C ILE A 201 5.28 -8.39 7.23
N PHE A 202 4.54 -7.37 7.67
CA PHE A 202 4.74 -6.00 7.24
C PHE A 202 6.11 -5.46 7.68
N GLU A 203 6.54 -5.73 8.91
CA GLU A 203 7.86 -5.36 9.42
C GLU A 203 9.00 -6.00 8.62
N ILE A 204 8.88 -7.29 8.28
CA ILE A 204 9.83 -8.02 7.43
C ILE A 204 9.90 -7.40 6.03
N VAL A 205 8.75 -7.01 5.47
CA VAL A 205 8.69 -6.27 4.19
C VAL A 205 9.41 -4.92 4.30
N LEU A 206 9.17 -4.12 5.34
CA LEU A 206 9.84 -2.83 5.51
C LEU A 206 11.37 -2.98 5.71
N SER A 207 11.79 -4.00 6.45
CA SER A 207 13.21 -4.34 6.65
C SER A 207 13.89 -4.71 5.32
N ARG A 208 13.25 -5.53 4.49
CA ARG A 208 13.73 -5.83 3.13
C ARG A 208 13.75 -4.61 2.21
N LEU A 209 12.73 -3.75 2.26
CA LEU A 209 12.68 -2.51 1.48
C LEU A 209 13.80 -1.53 1.86
N ARG A 210 14.15 -1.42 3.15
CA ARG A 210 15.32 -0.66 3.61
C ARG A 210 16.62 -1.20 2.99
N GLY A 211 16.72 -2.53 2.82
CA GLY A 211 17.82 -3.18 2.12
C GLY A 211 17.89 -2.95 0.60
N PHE A 212 16.94 -2.21 0.00
CA PHE A 212 16.99 -1.76 -1.39
C PHE A 212 17.40 -0.28 -1.51
N LEU A 213 17.68 0.40 -0.39
CA LEU A 213 18.12 1.79 -0.30
C LEU A 213 19.61 1.85 0.10
N ASP A 214 20.43 1.12 -0.66
CA ASP A 214 21.87 0.89 -0.45
C ASP A 214 22.78 1.94 -1.10
N ASP A 215 22.32 2.62 -2.16
CA ASP A 215 23.07 3.71 -2.80
C ASP A 215 23.22 4.94 -1.86
N PRO A 216 24.42 5.54 -1.73
CA PRO A 216 24.64 6.68 -0.84
C PRO A 216 23.78 7.91 -1.16
N ILE A 217 23.19 8.04 -2.36
CA ILE A 217 22.31 9.16 -2.72
C ILE A 217 21.07 9.29 -1.82
N TRP A 218 20.62 8.21 -1.17
CA TRP A 218 19.46 8.26 -0.28
C TRP A 218 19.75 9.01 1.04
N VAL A 219 20.99 8.89 1.53
CA VAL A 219 21.45 9.42 2.82
C VAL A 219 22.28 10.69 2.67
N GLY A 220 23.03 10.82 1.58
CA GLY A 220 23.88 11.98 1.31
C GLY A 220 25.25 11.93 1.96
N ALA A 221 25.97 13.05 1.87
CA ALA A 221 27.26 13.23 2.53
C ALA A 221 27.09 13.40 4.06
N PRO A 222 28.08 12.97 4.86
CA PRO A 222 28.06 13.18 6.31
C PRO A 222 28.12 14.69 6.63
N PRO A 223 27.43 15.14 7.70
CA PRO A 223 27.19 16.55 7.94
C PRO A 223 28.45 17.31 8.35
N THR A 224 28.66 18.47 7.73
CA THR A 224 29.82 19.37 7.96
C THR A 224 29.96 19.85 9.40
N ASN A 225 28.87 19.86 10.18
CA ASN A 225 28.84 20.21 11.61
C ASN A 225 28.97 19.00 12.56
N GLY A 226 29.13 17.78 12.04
CA GLY A 226 29.21 16.56 12.84
C GLY A 226 27.90 16.07 13.48
N VAL A 227 26.77 16.72 13.21
CA VAL A 227 25.46 16.43 13.82
C VAL A 227 24.38 16.13 12.78
N MET A 228 24.03 17.10 11.92
CA MET A 228 23.00 16.93 10.88
C MET A 228 23.07 18.01 9.79
N ASN A 229 22.61 17.67 8.58
CA ASN A 229 22.55 18.61 7.46
C ASN A 229 21.38 19.60 7.65
N ILE A 230 21.67 20.91 7.60
CA ILE A 230 20.67 21.98 7.83
C ILE A 230 20.28 22.68 6.52
N ASP A 231 21.24 23.26 5.81
CA ASP A 231 21.03 23.94 4.52
C ASP A 231 21.43 23.10 3.29
N GLU A 232 22.18 22.02 3.53
CA GLU A 232 22.65 21.08 2.51
C GLU A 232 21.47 20.21 2.02
N ARG A 233 21.48 19.84 0.72
CA ARG A 233 20.39 19.10 0.06
C ARG A 233 20.81 17.73 -0.49
N THR A 234 21.75 17.12 0.22
CA THR A 234 22.34 15.79 -0.04
C THR A 234 21.40 14.64 0.33
N GLU A 235 20.33 14.88 1.08
CA GLU A 235 19.41 13.86 1.61
C GLU A 235 18.10 13.77 0.81
N PHE A 236 17.61 12.55 0.57
CA PHE A 236 16.37 12.32 -0.20
C PHE A 236 15.14 13.06 0.36
N HIS A 237 15.06 13.29 1.69
CA HIS A 237 13.93 14.01 2.28
C HIS A 237 13.86 15.50 1.87
N ARG A 238 14.98 16.10 1.44
CA ARG A 238 15.01 17.46 0.86
C ARG A 238 14.42 17.48 -0.54
N LEU A 239 14.70 16.45 -1.35
CA LEU A 239 13.98 16.21 -2.60
C LEU A 239 12.49 15.90 -2.35
N TRP A 240 12.16 15.19 -1.26
CA TRP A 240 10.78 14.98 -0.86
C TRP A 240 10.05 16.31 -0.56
N SER A 241 10.71 17.22 0.16
CA SER A 241 10.17 18.57 0.40
C SER A 241 9.99 19.37 -0.90
N ALA A 242 10.96 19.27 -1.84
CA ALA A 242 10.94 19.98 -3.11
C ALA A 242 9.70 19.67 -3.97
N LEU A 243 9.44 18.40 -4.35
CA LEU A 243 8.21 18.12 -5.13
C LEU A 243 6.92 18.14 -4.27
N GLN A 244 7.01 18.13 -2.93
CA GLN A 244 5.81 18.37 -2.09
C GLN A 244 5.33 19.83 -2.22
N PHE A 245 6.24 20.79 -2.33
CA PHE A 245 5.90 22.16 -2.72
C PHE A 245 5.20 22.19 -4.08
N VAL A 246 5.69 21.44 -5.08
CA VAL A 246 5.07 21.34 -6.42
C VAL A 246 3.62 20.84 -6.35
N TYR A 247 3.33 19.77 -5.59
CA TYR A 247 1.93 19.29 -5.41
C TYR A 247 1.03 20.26 -4.65
N SER A 248 1.62 21.20 -3.90
CA SER A 248 0.89 22.22 -3.14
C SER A 248 0.54 23.45 -3.99
N ILE A 249 1.02 23.55 -5.24
CA ILE A 249 0.66 24.64 -6.16
C ILE A 249 -0.76 24.39 -6.70
N PRO A 250 -1.71 25.33 -6.52
CA PRO A 250 -3.05 25.18 -7.06
C PRO A 250 -3.04 25.27 -8.59
N VAL A 251 -3.61 24.26 -9.25
CA VAL A 251 -3.68 24.15 -10.72
C VAL A 251 -4.96 24.78 -11.24
N VAL A 252 -4.85 25.63 -12.27
CA VAL A 252 -5.99 26.32 -12.90
C VAL A 252 -6.95 25.31 -13.56
N GLU A 253 -8.25 25.62 -13.51
CA GLU A 253 -9.38 24.69 -13.54
C GLU A 253 -9.50 23.75 -14.77
N ARG A 254 -8.80 24.01 -15.88
CA ARG A 254 -8.84 23.13 -17.06
C ARG A 254 -8.24 21.73 -16.81
N TRP A 255 -7.43 21.56 -15.78
CA TRP A 255 -6.86 20.26 -15.38
C TRP A 255 -7.67 19.54 -14.28
N ASN A 256 -8.94 19.89 -14.09
CA ASN A 256 -9.83 19.38 -13.02
C ASN A 256 -9.95 17.84 -12.92
N SER A 257 -9.66 17.08 -13.98
CA SER A 257 -9.62 15.61 -13.95
C SER A 257 -8.34 15.06 -13.30
N LEU A 258 -7.19 15.67 -13.58
CA LEU A 258 -5.91 15.34 -12.97
C LEU A 258 -5.87 15.82 -11.52
N SER A 259 -6.25 17.08 -11.27
CA SER A 259 -6.21 17.64 -9.91
C SER A 259 -7.21 16.95 -8.98
N ARG A 260 -8.47 16.65 -9.36
CA ARG A 260 -9.43 16.00 -8.45
C ARG A 260 -9.10 14.55 -8.15
N ASN A 261 -8.73 13.73 -9.15
CA ASN A 261 -8.46 12.30 -8.89
C ASN A 261 -7.18 12.08 -8.06
N PHE A 262 -6.23 13.02 -8.08
CA PHE A 262 -5.04 12.99 -7.23
C PHE A 262 -5.24 13.78 -5.92
N SER A 263 -6.02 14.87 -5.92
CA SER A 263 -6.34 15.61 -4.69
C SER A 263 -7.29 14.82 -3.77
N VAL A 264 -8.24 14.03 -4.29
CA VAL A 264 -9.02 13.07 -3.46
C VAL A 264 -8.14 11.91 -2.92
N LYS A 265 -6.91 11.79 -3.42
CA LYS A 265 -5.84 10.91 -2.92
C LYS A 265 -4.96 11.59 -1.86
N ILE A 266 -4.83 12.92 -1.89
CA ILE A 266 -3.92 13.75 -1.08
C ILE A 266 -4.64 14.46 0.09
N SER A 267 -5.86 14.94 -0.12
CA SER A 267 -6.57 15.86 0.78
C SER A 267 -7.44 15.18 1.83
N THR A 268 -7.81 13.91 1.67
CA THR A 268 -8.59 13.15 2.67
C THR A 268 -7.77 12.74 3.90
N GLY A 269 -6.62 13.39 4.12
CA GLY A 269 -5.83 13.37 5.36
C GLY A 269 -5.50 14.78 5.90
N LEU A 270 -6.02 15.85 5.29
CA LEU A 270 -5.78 17.25 5.72
C LEU A 270 -6.97 17.88 6.47
N VAL A 271 -8.17 17.27 6.41
CA VAL A 271 -9.38 17.80 7.07
C VAL A 271 -10.10 16.66 7.82
N GLY A 272 -9.59 16.37 9.01
CA GLY A 272 -10.17 15.44 9.98
C GLY A 272 -9.41 15.57 11.30
N ARG A 273 -10.14 15.78 12.40
CA ARG A 273 -9.58 15.79 13.77
C ARG A 273 -9.71 14.40 14.40
#